data_AF-A0A812J9T7-F1
#
_entry.id   AF-A0A812J9T7-F1
#
_cell.length_a   1.000
_cell.length_b   1.000
_cell.length_c   1.000
_cell.angle_alpha   90.00
_cell.angle_beta   90.00
_cell.angle_gamma   90.00
#
_symmetry.space_group_name_H-M   'P 1'
#
loop_
_entity.id
_entity.type
_entity.pdbx_description
1 polymer ?
#
loop_
_entity_poly.entity_id
_entity_poly.type
_entity_poly.pdbx_seq_one_letter_code
_entity_poly.pdbx_strand_id
1 'polypeptide(L)'
;MAMAVSSYNLGYVVYIQLNAEVAASISLVSYARVFSTFGEIRSLNVQRCKVDGTVEVQFFEEDAARALCTHIDSHRGLHGLKSDDSADADSAFLSGSAVSVPIRAAPAGADRRQSAPDAFNVDDVCLTSGQETRSSIIVGQVPKDCSAITFLEQLQLHNILDHINFFYMPVDKAKRRSCGYVFLDFRDPTDVLRFKSKLKKIGMGIGAAKSGRKLHVHFAHMQVRATSQGNFTERRQLTVYDLLDLASLHGLLSLDSDLAVA
;
A
#
# COMPACT_ATOMS: atom_id res chain seq x y z
N MET A 1 -15.30 -12.88 -14.00
CA MET A 1 -14.74 -12.33 -15.24
C MET A 1 -13.71 -11.30 -14.86
N ALA A 2 -12.48 -11.75 -14.59
CA ALA A 2 -11.36 -10.93 -14.16
C ALA A 2 -10.57 -10.41 -15.38
N MET A 3 -10.09 -9.17 -15.32
CA MET A 3 -9.52 -8.47 -16.49
C MET A 3 -8.27 -7.67 -16.15
N ALA A 4 -7.42 -7.60 -17.19
CA ALA A 4 -6.23 -6.77 -17.38
C ALA A 4 -5.10 -6.94 -16.36
N VAL A 5 -4.30 -7.98 -16.56
CA VAL A 5 -2.93 -8.06 -16.03
C VAL A 5 -2.07 -7.08 -16.83
N SER A 6 -1.89 -5.87 -16.33
CA SER A 6 -0.97 -4.90 -16.93
C SER A 6 0.46 -5.21 -16.51
N SER A 7 1.29 -5.68 -17.45
CA SER A 7 2.69 -6.03 -17.20
C SER A 7 3.59 -4.81 -17.40
N TYR A 8 3.74 -4.01 -16.36
CA TYR A 8 4.87 -3.09 -16.23
C TYR A 8 5.72 -3.57 -15.05
N ASN A 9 6.98 -3.11 -14.93
CA ASN A 9 7.92 -3.42 -13.82
C ASN A 9 7.36 -3.12 -12.39
N LEU A 10 6.13 -2.63 -12.32
CA LEU A 10 5.37 -2.15 -11.19
C LEU A 10 4.54 -3.25 -10.49
N GLY A 11 4.58 -4.50 -10.96
CA GLY A 11 3.79 -5.60 -10.38
C GLY A 11 2.41 -5.70 -11.01
N TYR A 12 1.60 -6.65 -10.55
CA TYR A 12 0.39 -7.06 -11.25
C TYR A 12 -0.85 -6.62 -10.48
N VAL A 13 -1.58 -5.66 -11.05
CA VAL A 13 -2.77 -5.09 -10.42
C VAL A 13 -4.01 -5.84 -10.88
N VAL A 14 -4.86 -6.19 -9.92
CA VAL A 14 -6.17 -6.80 -10.14
C VAL A 14 -7.22 -5.90 -9.51
N TYR A 15 -8.17 -5.45 -10.32
CA TYR A 15 -9.35 -4.72 -9.86
C TYR A 15 -10.50 -5.70 -9.65
N ILE A 16 -11.05 -5.71 -8.44
CA ILE A 16 -12.16 -6.57 -8.05
C ILE A 16 -13.36 -5.70 -7.75
N GLN A 17 -14.44 -5.93 -8.48
CA GLN A 17 -15.72 -5.29 -8.23
C GLN A 17 -16.50 -6.10 -7.21
N LEU A 18 -16.78 -5.52 -6.04
CA LEU A 18 -17.60 -6.10 -4.98
C LEU A 18 -18.96 -5.42 -4.93
N ASN A 19 -19.95 -6.14 -4.38
CA ASN A 19 -21.21 -5.53 -3.96
C ASN A 19 -20.92 -4.54 -2.82
N ALA A 20 -21.55 -3.36 -2.85
CA ALA A 20 -21.43 -2.32 -1.82
C ALA A 20 -21.67 -2.86 -0.39
N GLU A 21 -22.61 -3.79 -0.21
CA GLU A 21 -22.89 -4.40 1.10
C GLU A 21 -21.71 -5.24 1.60
N VAL A 22 -21.08 -6.01 0.70
CA VAL A 22 -19.94 -6.87 1.04
C VAL A 22 -18.65 -6.04 1.18
N ALA A 23 -18.48 -5.05 0.32
CA ALA A 23 -17.42 -4.04 0.41
C ALA A 23 -17.41 -3.35 1.78
N ALA A 24 -18.59 -3.06 2.35
CA ALA A 24 -18.73 -2.43 3.64
C ALA A 24 -18.49 -3.37 4.83
N SER A 25 -18.68 -4.68 4.66
CA SER A 25 -18.60 -5.65 5.76
C SER A 25 -17.22 -6.29 5.94
N ILE A 26 -16.37 -6.27 4.92
CA ILE A 26 -15.05 -6.91 4.97
C ILE A 26 -13.98 -5.94 5.50
N SER A 27 -13.26 -6.36 6.54
CA SER A 27 -12.13 -5.60 7.10
C SER A 27 -10.89 -5.63 6.19
N LEU A 28 -10.01 -4.63 6.30
CA LEU A 28 -8.77 -4.59 5.54
C LEU A 28 -7.85 -5.81 5.80
N VAL A 29 -7.85 -6.34 7.03
CA VAL A 29 -7.10 -7.58 7.34
C VAL A 29 -7.71 -8.78 6.65
N SER A 30 -9.04 -8.86 6.61
CA SER A 30 -9.74 -9.94 5.92
C SER A 30 -9.36 -9.96 4.44
N TYR A 31 -9.33 -8.80 3.77
CA TYR A 31 -8.83 -8.71 2.40
C TYR A 31 -7.37 -9.16 2.28
N ALA A 32 -6.48 -8.65 3.13
CA ALA A 32 -5.07 -9.03 3.08
C ALA A 32 -4.86 -10.54 3.27
N ARG A 33 -5.56 -11.17 4.22
CA ARG A 33 -5.52 -12.63 4.44
C ARG A 33 -6.03 -13.39 3.23
N VAL A 34 -7.23 -13.04 2.75
CA VAL A 34 -7.86 -13.68 1.59
C VAL A 34 -6.98 -13.57 0.34
N PHE A 35 -6.41 -12.41 0.06
CA PHE A 35 -5.57 -12.25 -1.13
C PHE A 35 -4.17 -12.85 -0.96
N SER A 36 -3.67 -12.97 0.27
CA SER A 36 -2.35 -13.56 0.52
C SER A 36 -2.28 -15.06 0.21
N THR A 37 -3.43 -15.74 0.09
CA THR A 37 -3.48 -17.14 -0.35
C THR A 37 -3.05 -17.34 -1.80
N PHE A 38 -3.08 -16.28 -2.61
CA PHE A 38 -2.68 -16.32 -4.02
C PHE A 38 -1.20 -15.95 -4.21
N GLY A 39 -0.62 -15.19 -3.28
CA GLY A 39 0.79 -14.80 -3.31
C GLY A 39 1.07 -13.54 -2.49
N GLU A 40 2.31 -13.06 -2.56
CA GLU A 40 2.73 -11.88 -1.80
C GLU A 40 2.08 -10.59 -2.35
N ILE A 41 1.31 -9.93 -1.50
CA ILE A 41 0.63 -8.66 -1.81
C ILE A 41 1.63 -7.52 -1.69
N ARG A 42 1.75 -6.73 -2.74
CA ARG A 42 2.54 -5.50 -2.79
C ARG A 42 1.79 -4.29 -2.24
N SER A 43 0.53 -4.13 -2.63
CA SER A 43 -0.34 -3.08 -2.12
C SER A 43 -1.81 -3.50 -2.19
N LEU A 44 -2.60 -2.93 -1.30
CA LEU A 44 -4.03 -3.17 -1.23
C LEU A 44 -4.73 -1.83 -1.01
N ASN A 45 -5.56 -1.42 -1.97
CA ASN A 45 -6.30 -0.17 -1.92
C ASN A 45 -7.81 -0.47 -1.89
N VAL A 46 -8.43 -0.07 -0.77
CA VAL A 46 -9.87 -0.24 -0.51
C VAL A 46 -10.61 1.10 -0.43
N GLN A 47 -9.97 2.22 -0.80
CA GLN A 47 -10.62 3.53 -0.73
C GLN A 47 -11.84 3.60 -1.65
N ARG A 48 -11.68 3.06 -2.87
CA ARG A 48 -12.77 2.98 -3.85
C ARG A 48 -13.85 1.98 -3.46
N CYS A 49 -13.51 0.99 -2.62
CA CYS A 49 -14.43 -0.04 -2.16
C CYS A 49 -15.69 0.56 -1.52
N LYS A 50 -15.55 1.64 -0.76
CA LYS A 50 -16.70 2.34 -0.15
C LYS A 50 -17.53 3.19 -1.11
N VAL A 51 -16.93 3.63 -2.21
CA VAL A 51 -17.55 4.56 -3.17
C VAL A 51 -18.24 3.80 -4.28
N ASP A 52 -17.53 2.85 -4.88
CA ASP A 52 -17.97 2.13 -6.06
C ASP A 52 -17.87 0.62 -5.91
N GLY A 53 -17.44 0.08 -4.76
CA GLY A 53 -17.25 -1.36 -4.55
C GLY A 53 -15.94 -1.92 -5.10
N THR A 54 -15.05 -1.09 -5.66
CA THR A 54 -13.79 -1.56 -6.26
C THR A 54 -12.70 -1.75 -5.21
N VAL A 55 -12.13 -2.95 -5.16
CA VAL A 55 -10.88 -3.25 -4.46
C VAL A 55 -9.77 -3.38 -5.48
N GLU A 56 -8.66 -2.70 -5.24
CA GLU A 56 -7.45 -2.83 -6.05
C GLU A 56 -6.40 -3.60 -5.25
N VAL A 57 -5.98 -4.74 -5.79
CA VAL A 57 -4.96 -5.61 -5.20
C VAL A 57 -3.77 -5.66 -6.15
N GLN A 58 -2.57 -5.37 -5.66
CA GLN A 58 -1.34 -5.49 -6.43
C GLN A 58 -0.50 -6.64 -5.88
N PHE A 59 -0.10 -7.56 -6.76
CA PHE A 59 0.81 -8.66 -6.43
C PHE A 59 2.23 -8.39 -6.93
N PHE A 60 3.21 -8.99 -6.26
CA PHE A 60 4.58 -9.02 -6.76
C PHE A 60 4.75 -9.94 -7.97
N GLU A 61 4.01 -11.05 -8.00
CA GLU A 61 4.16 -12.14 -8.96
C GLU A 61 2.96 -12.20 -9.91
N GLU A 62 3.22 -12.49 -11.19
CA GLU A 62 2.15 -12.60 -12.20
C GLU A 62 1.23 -13.78 -11.92
N ASP A 63 1.84 -14.89 -11.53
CA ASP A 63 1.13 -16.13 -11.25
C ASP A 63 0.14 -15.96 -10.11
N ALA A 64 0.45 -15.13 -9.11
CA ALA A 64 -0.46 -14.79 -8.04
C ALA A 64 -1.68 -14.00 -8.53
N ALA A 65 -1.47 -12.96 -9.34
CA ALA A 65 -2.55 -12.21 -9.96
C ALA A 65 -3.41 -13.10 -10.88
N ARG A 66 -2.77 -13.95 -11.69
CA ARG A 66 -3.44 -14.90 -12.59
C ARG A 66 -4.23 -15.95 -11.81
N ALA A 67 -3.69 -16.47 -10.70
CA ALA A 67 -4.37 -17.41 -9.82
C ALA A 67 -5.63 -16.79 -9.20
N LEU A 68 -5.53 -15.54 -8.72
CA LEU A 68 -6.69 -14.79 -8.22
C LEU A 68 -7.76 -14.60 -9.29
N CYS A 69 -7.37 -14.17 -10.50
CA CYS A 69 -8.29 -14.02 -11.62
C CYS A 69 -9.00 -15.35 -11.96
N THR A 70 -8.23 -16.43 -12.06
CA THR A 70 -8.74 -17.78 -12.36
C THR A 70 -9.72 -18.25 -11.29
N HIS A 71 -9.42 -17.98 -10.02
CA HIS A 71 -10.27 -18.34 -8.90
C HIS A 71 -11.60 -17.59 -8.94
N ILE A 72 -11.58 -16.27 -9.16
CA ILE A 72 -12.78 -15.43 -9.30
C ILE A 72 -13.66 -15.91 -10.46
N ASP A 73 -13.04 -16.28 -11.58
CA ASP A 73 -13.76 -16.79 -12.75
C ASP A 73 -14.40 -18.16 -12.50
N SER A 74 -13.70 -19.05 -11.79
CA SER A 74 -14.17 -20.41 -11.51
C SER A 74 -15.27 -20.45 -10.46
N HIS A 75 -15.26 -19.55 -9.47
CA HIS A 75 -16.18 -19.56 -8.34
C HIS A 75 -17.27 -18.48 -8.41
N ARG A 76 -17.39 -17.80 -9.57
CA ARG A 76 -18.30 -16.66 -9.80
C ARG A 76 -18.18 -15.55 -8.74
N GLY A 77 -17.01 -15.37 -8.14
CA GLY A 77 -16.78 -14.44 -7.03
C GLY A 77 -15.67 -14.92 -6.10
N LEU A 78 -15.57 -14.34 -4.90
CA LEU A 78 -14.62 -14.78 -3.85
C LEU A 78 -15.19 -15.93 -3.00
N HIS A 79 -16.09 -16.73 -3.56
CA HIS A 79 -16.75 -17.82 -2.87
C HIS A 79 -15.76 -18.97 -2.60
N GLY A 80 -15.70 -19.42 -1.34
CA GLY A 80 -14.90 -20.60 -0.96
C GLY A 80 -13.55 -20.29 -0.32
N LEU A 81 -13.14 -19.03 -0.22
CA LEU A 81 -11.99 -18.62 0.58
C LEU A 81 -12.41 -18.57 2.06
N LYS A 82 -12.57 -19.75 2.68
CA LYS A 82 -12.70 -19.84 4.13
C LYS A 82 -11.37 -19.43 4.74
N SER A 83 -11.35 -18.36 5.53
CA SER A 83 -10.29 -18.22 6.52
C SER A 83 -10.55 -19.29 7.58
N ASP A 84 -9.61 -20.20 7.80
CA ASP A 84 -9.74 -21.32 8.74
C ASP A 84 -9.95 -20.92 10.21
N ASP A 85 -10.13 -19.62 10.51
CA ASP A 85 -10.15 -19.04 11.85
C ASP A 85 -11.54 -18.76 12.45
N SER A 86 -12.68 -19.02 11.77
CA SER A 86 -14.00 -18.77 12.40
C SER A 86 -15.12 -19.73 11.98
N ALA A 87 -15.74 -20.36 12.97
CA ALA A 87 -16.82 -21.33 12.80
C ALA A 87 -18.22 -20.72 12.54
N ASP A 88 -18.41 -19.40 12.64
CA ASP A 88 -19.75 -18.80 12.53
C ASP A 88 -19.68 -17.42 11.83
N ALA A 89 -19.88 -17.37 10.51
CA ALA A 89 -20.31 -16.15 9.80
C ALA A 89 -20.88 -16.46 8.41
N ASP A 90 -22.01 -15.82 8.12
CA ASP A 90 -22.86 -15.95 6.94
C ASP A 90 -22.15 -15.86 5.59
N SER A 91 -22.55 -16.74 4.67
CA SER A 91 -22.11 -16.78 3.27
C SER A 91 -22.81 -15.70 2.44
N ALA A 92 -22.24 -14.49 2.39
CA ALA A 92 -22.73 -13.42 1.52
C ALA A 92 -22.37 -13.66 0.04
N PHE A 93 -23.34 -13.38 -0.85
CA PHE A 93 -23.28 -13.54 -2.31
C PHE A 93 -22.46 -12.43 -2.99
N LEU A 94 -21.53 -12.78 -3.88
CA LEU A 94 -20.64 -11.84 -4.56
C LEU A 94 -20.76 -11.99 -6.09
N SER A 95 -21.11 -10.93 -6.81
CA SER A 95 -21.13 -10.89 -8.29
C SER A 95 -20.67 -9.52 -8.82
N GLY A 96 -19.88 -9.47 -9.90
CA GLY A 96 -19.33 -8.22 -10.48
C GLY A 96 -18.86 -8.34 -11.95
N SER A 97 -18.70 -7.19 -12.66
CA SER A 97 -18.40 -7.03 -14.11
C SER A 97 -17.43 -5.84 -14.41
N ALA A 98 -16.77 -5.75 -15.59
CA ALA A 98 -15.56 -4.90 -15.83
C ALA A 98 -15.45 -4.10 -17.19
N VAL A 99 -14.66 -3.00 -17.22
CA VAL A 99 -14.37 -2.06 -18.38
C VAL A 99 -12.90 -1.52 -18.35
N SER A 100 -12.28 -1.14 -19.50
CA SER A 100 -10.88 -0.64 -19.62
C SER A 100 -10.70 0.68 -20.42
N VAL A 101 -9.65 1.49 -20.11
CA VAL A 101 -9.27 2.77 -20.78
C VAL A 101 -7.74 2.95 -20.83
N PRO A 102 -7.11 3.43 -21.94
CA PRO A 102 -5.67 3.68 -22.06
C PRO A 102 -5.24 5.16 -21.83
N ILE A 103 -4.02 5.42 -21.31
CA ILE A 103 -3.48 6.78 -20.99
C ILE A 103 -2.02 6.96 -21.48
N ARG A 104 -1.64 8.22 -21.81
CA ARG A 104 -0.42 8.68 -22.52
C ARG A 104 0.58 9.42 -21.60
N ALA A 105 1.90 9.29 -21.85
CA ALA A 105 3.00 9.73 -20.98
C ALA A 105 3.45 11.22 -21.09
N ALA A 106 4.08 11.75 -20.03
CA ALA A 106 4.54 13.15 -19.89
C ALA A 106 6.00 13.27 -19.32
N PRO A 107 6.66 14.45 -19.42
CA PRO A 107 8.14 14.57 -19.42
C PRO A 107 8.79 14.95 -18.07
N ALA A 108 10.10 14.65 -17.92
CA ALA A 108 10.89 14.72 -16.68
C ALA A 108 11.66 16.05 -16.44
N GLY A 109 11.95 16.33 -15.16
CA GLY A 109 13.09 17.18 -14.73
C GLY A 109 12.77 18.32 -13.76
N ALA A 110 13.35 18.30 -12.54
CA ALA A 110 14.05 19.42 -11.89
C ALA A 110 14.54 19.07 -10.46
N ASP A 111 15.78 19.46 -10.20
CA ASP A 111 16.63 19.21 -9.03
C ASP A 111 16.37 20.22 -7.89
N ARG A 112 16.38 19.81 -6.61
CA ARG A 112 16.35 20.77 -5.48
C ARG A 112 16.90 20.21 -4.14
N ARG A 113 18.09 20.68 -3.75
CA ARG A 113 18.65 20.54 -2.38
C ARG A 113 18.76 21.91 -1.71
N GLN A 114 17.90 22.18 -0.73
CA GLN A 114 18.17 23.11 0.38
C GLN A 114 17.53 22.52 1.65
N SER A 115 18.35 22.32 2.69
CA SER A 115 17.96 21.75 3.98
C SER A 115 17.13 22.75 4.78
N ALA A 116 15.81 22.63 4.64
CA ALA A 116 14.83 23.27 5.50
C ALA A 116 14.93 22.71 6.94
N PRO A 117 14.54 23.50 7.98
CA PRO A 117 14.38 23.01 9.34
C PRO A 117 13.48 21.77 9.38
N ASP A 118 13.57 21.00 10.46
CA ASP A 118 13.07 19.63 10.72
C ASP A 118 11.53 19.45 10.59
N ALA A 119 10.95 19.95 9.49
CA ALA A 119 9.53 20.07 9.16
C ALA A 119 8.83 18.72 8.96
N PHE A 120 9.59 17.64 9.12
CA PHE A 120 9.16 16.26 8.98
C PHE A 120 8.93 15.59 10.32
N ASN A 121 9.40 16.16 11.43
CA ASN A 121 9.03 15.67 12.75
C ASN A 121 7.57 15.95 13.05
N VAL A 122 6.89 14.94 13.60
CA VAL A 122 5.51 15.07 14.02
C VAL A 122 5.45 15.79 15.35
N ASP A 123 5.08 17.07 15.32
CA ASP A 123 4.84 17.88 16.52
C ASP A 123 3.44 17.61 17.11
N ASP A 124 3.42 17.08 18.33
CA ASP A 124 2.19 16.72 19.04
C ASP A 124 1.36 17.94 19.40
N VAL A 125 2.01 19.10 19.63
CA VAL A 125 1.31 20.35 19.98
C VAL A 125 0.56 20.89 18.76
N CYS A 126 1.22 20.90 17.60
CA CYS A 126 0.60 21.37 16.34
C CYS A 126 -0.55 20.46 15.87
N LEU A 127 -0.43 19.15 16.05
CA LEU A 127 -1.53 18.22 15.76
C LEU A 127 -2.71 18.38 16.74
N THR A 128 -2.43 18.57 18.03
CA THR A 128 -3.49 18.73 19.04
C THR A 128 -4.22 20.08 18.90
N SER A 129 -3.52 21.12 18.46
CA SER A 129 -4.11 22.44 18.19
C SER A 129 -4.87 22.52 16.86
N GLY A 130 -4.78 21.49 16.01
CA GLY A 130 -5.39 21.47 14.68
C GLY A 130 -4.68 22.33 13.65
N GLN A 131 -3.49 22.88 13.96
CA GLN A 131 -2.68 23.61 12.98
C GLN A 131 -2.06 22.69 11.92
N GLU A 132 -1.74 21.46 12.31
CA GLU A 132 -1.23 20.45 11.41
C GLU A 132 -2.39 19.69 10.74
N THR A 133 -2.36 19.64 9.40
CA THR A 133 -3.43 19.02 8.58
C THR A 133 -2.94 17.79 7.81
N ARG A 134 -1.67 17.42 7.95
CA ARG A 134 -1.10 16.23 7.31
C ARG A 134 -1.55 14.97 8.07
N SER A 135 -2.08 14.00 7.32
CA SER A 135 -2.48 12.68 7.80
C SER A 135 -1.54 11.56 7.33
N SER A 136 -0.64 11.85 6.40
CA SER A 136 0.25 10.84 5.81
C SER A 136 1.61 10.81 6.52
N ILE A 137 2.05 9.62 6.93
CA ILE A 137 3.29 9.42 7.68
C ILE A 137 4.16 8.30 7.10
N ILE A 138 5.45 8.35 7.41
CA ILE A 138 6.42 7.28 7.21
C ILE A 138 6.85 6.76 8.58
N VAL A 139 6.74 5.45 8.76
CA VAL A 139 7.24 4.71 9.91
C VAL A 139 8.57 4.07 9.53
N GLY A 140 9.65 4.53 10.11
CA GLY A 140 10.99 4.00 9.88
C GLY A 140 11.44 3.01 10.95
N GLN A 141 12.53 2.29 10.65
CA GLN A 141 13.12 1.23 11.49
C GLN A 141 12.21 0.03 11.72
N VAL A 142 11.33 -0.26 10.77
CA VAL A 142 10.56 -1.51 10.78
C VAL A 142 11.53 -2.69 10.59
N PRO A 143 11.41 -3.79 11.36
CA PRO A 143 12.26 -4.96 11.17
C PRO A 143 12.15 -5.51 9.74
N LYS A 144 13.27 -5.93 9.13
CA LYS A 144 13.30 -6.37 7.73
C LYS A 144 12.59 -7.71 7.50
N ASP A 145 12.43 -8.48 8.58
CA ASP A 145 11.68 -9.73 8.68
C ASP A 145 10.20 -9.51 9.03
N CYS A 146 9.80 -8.27 9.35
CA CYS A 146 8.39 -7.93 9.52
C CYS A 146 7.70 -7.92 8.14
N SER A 147 6.71 -8.80 7.99
CA SER A 147 5.83 -8.83 6.82
C SER A 147 4.76 -7.74 6.89
N ALA A 148 4.18 -7.38 5.74
CA ALA A 148 3.04 -6.48 5.67
C ALA A 148 1.85 -6.99 6.52
N ILE A 149 1.59 -8.30 6.47
CA ILE A 149 0.50 -8.95 7.21
C ILE A 149 0.72 -8.79 8.71
N THR A 150 1.92 -9.13 9.20
CA THR A 150 2.25 -9.00 10.63
C THR A 150 2.08 -7.55 11.11
N PHE A 151 2.47 -6.57 10.31
CA PHE A 151 2.30 -5.16 10.66
C PHE A 151 0.81 -4.77 10.72
N LEU A 152 0.00 -5.19 9.75
CA LEU A 152 -1.44 -4.95 9.71
C LEU A 152 -2.18 -5.60 10.89
N GLU A 153 -1.80 -6.81 11.28
CA GLU A 153 -2.35 -7.48 12.47
C GLU A 153 -2.07 -6.69 13.75
N GLN A 154 -0.87 -6.10 13.89
CA GLN A 154 -0.57 -5.22 15.01
C GLN A 154 -1.38 -3.91 14.97
N LEU A 155 -1.65 -3.35 13.78
CA LEU A 155 -2.54 -2.21 13.63
C LEU A 155 -3.98 -2.55 14.02
N GLN A 156 -4.47 -3.74 13.66
CA GLN A 156 -5.80 -4.22 14.04
C GLN A 156 -5.90 -4.46 15.55
N LEU A 157 -4.93 -5.16 16.15
CA LEU A 157 -4.87 -5.45 17.59
C LEU A 157 -4.90 -4.17 18.45
N HIS A 158 -4.41 -3.05 17.91
CA HIS A 158 -4.40 -1.75 18.57
C HIS A 158 -5.51 -0.79 18.12
N ASN A 159 -6.52 -1.28 17.38
CA ASN A 159 -7.66 -0.50 16.88
C ASN A 159 -7.24 0.75 16.08
N ILE A 160 -6.19 0.61 15.27
CA ILE A 160 -5.69 1.67 14.37
C ILE A 160 -6.13 1.43 12.93
N LEU A 161 -6.34 0.18 12.55
CA LEU A 161 -6.56 -0.19 11.16
C LEU A 161 -7.75 0.53 10.50
N ASP A 162 -8.85 0.70 11.24
CA ASP A 162 -10.06 1.37 10.75
C ASP A 162 -9.88 2.88 10.52
N HIS A 163 -8.76 3.44 11.00
CA HIS A 163 -8.38 4.83 10.84
C HIS A 163 -7.45 5.07 9.64
N ILE A 164 -7.06 4.00 8.92
CA ILE A 164 -6.13 4.07 7.81
C ILE A 164 -6.90 4.03 6.49
N ASN A 165 -6.52 4.91 5.57
CA ASN A 165 -7.00 4.99 4.20
C ASN A 165 -6.06 4.30 3.21
N PHE A 166 -4.76 4.31 3.49
CA PHE A 166 -3.75 3.71 2.60
C PHE A 166 -2.60 3.13 3.42
N PHE A 167 -2.16 1.94 3.00
CA PHE A 167 -1.04 1.22 3.58
C PHE A 167 -0.10 0.78 2.47
N TYR A 168 1.20 1.05 2.64
CA TYR A 168 2.22 0.57 1.73
C TYR A 168 3.49 0.18 2.49
N MET A 169 3.96 -1.05 2.26
CA MET A 169 5.23 -1.56 2.76
C MET A 169 6.09 -2.02 1.58
N PRO A 170 7.14 -1.26 1.21
CA PRO A 170 8.03 -1.67 0.14
C PRO A 170 8.84 -2.92 0.51
N VAL A 171 9.02 -3.80 -0.49
CA VAL A 171 9.81 -5.03 -0.40
C VAL A 171 10.99 -4.95 -1.38
N ASP A 172 12.19 -5.28 -0.90
CA ASP A 172 13.38 -5.48 -1.72
C ASP A 172 13.21 -6.81 -2.48
N LYS A 173 12.88 -6.73 -3.78
CA LYS A 173 12.64 -7.91 -4.63
C LYS A 173 13.84 -8.86 -4.69
N ALA A 174 15.06 -8.32 -4.65
CA ALA A 174 16.27 -9.13 -4.73
C ALA A 174 16.47 -9.97 -3.46
N LYS A 175 16.08 -9.42 -2.30
CA LYS A 175 16.26 -10.08 -0.98
C LYS A 175 15.00 -10.71 -0.42
N ARG A 176 13.83 -10.47 -1.04
CA ARG A 176 12.50 -10.86 -0.56
C ARG A 176 12.27 -10.46 0.90
N ARG A 177 12.58 -9.21 1.25
CA ARG A 177 12.48 -8.65 2.61
C ARG A 177 11.99 -7.22 2.58
N SER A 178 11.36 -6.76 3.65
CA SER A 178 10.87 -5.37 3.72
C SER A 178 12.04 -4.38 3.72
N CYS A 179 11.80 -3.19 3.16
CA CYS A 179 12.81 -2.12 3.11
C CYS A 179 13.04 -1.43 4.48
N GLY A 180 12.42 -1.92 5.56
CA GLY A 180 12.47 -1.32 6.91
C GLY A 180 11.63 -0.04 7.08
N TYR A 181 10.75 0.14 6.10
CA TYR A 181 9.78 1.18 5.83
C TYR A 181 8.29 0.86 5.90
N VAL A 182 7.42 1.71 6.44
CA VAL A 182 5.99 1.67 6.10
C VAL A 182 5.47 3.08 5.84
N PHE A 183 4.66 3.22 4.81
CA PHE A 183 3.88 4.44 4.56
C PHE A 183 2.43 4.19 4.98
N LEU A 184 1.87 5.14 5.73
CA LEU A 184 0.49 5.11 6.20
C LEU A 184 -0.18 6.45 5.85
N ASP A 185 -1.41 6.39 5.35
CA ASP A 185 -2.27 7.57 5.26
C ASP A 185 -3.49 7.38 6.17
N PHE A 186 -3.70 8.31 7.09
CA PHE A 186 -4.81 8.29 8.02
C PHE A 186 -6.04 9.03 7.48
N ARG A 187 -7.21 8.67 7.99
CA ARG A 187 -8.47 9.37 7.70
C ARG A 187 -8.49 10.78 8.27
N ASP A 188 -7.97 10.93 9.49
CA ASP A 188 -7.92 12.20 10.19
C ASP A 188 -6.50 12.46 10.72
N PRO A 189 -5.97 13.69 10.64
CA PRO A 189 -4.66 14.03 11.22
C PRO A 189 -4.53 13.65 12.71
N THR A 190 -5.61 13.74 13.49
CA THR A 190 -5.60 13.38 14.91
C THR A 190 -5.38 11.87 15.14
N ASP A 191 -5.68 11.01 14.16
CA ASP A 191 -5.40 9.58 14.25
C ASP A 191 -3.89 9.29 14.20
N VAL A 192 -3.06 10.21 13.70
CA VAL A 192 -1.60 10.12 13.78
C VAL A 192 -1.15 10.16 15.25
N LEU A 193 -1.78 10.99 16.10
CA LEU A 193 -1.49 11.02 17.54
C LEU A 193 -1.88 9.71 18.21
N ARG A 194 -3.06 9.18 17.85
CA ARG A 194 -3.53 7.87 18.33
C ARG A 194 -2.52 6.78 17.98
N PHE A 195 -2.05 6.75 16.74
CA PHE A 195 -1.01 5.82 16.29
C PHE A 195 0.31 6.02 17.05
N LYS A 196 0.81 7.25 17.19
CA LYS A 196 2.04 7.56 17.96
C LYS A 196 1.96 7.05 19.40
N SER A 197 0.81 7.19 20.05
CA SER A 197 0.60 6.69 21.43
C SER A 197 0.73 5.17 21.55
N LYS A 198 0.48 4.42 20.47
CA LYS A 198 0.56 2.95 20.40
C LYS A 198 1.84 2.44 19.74
N LEU A 199 2.64 3.32 19.14
CA LEU A 199 3.83 2.98 18.34
C LEU A 199 4.80 2.04 19.07
N LYS A 200 5.02 2.27 20.37
CA LYS A 200 5.89 1.40 21.19
C LYS A 200 5.35 -0.04 21.29
N LYS A 201 4.04 -0.20 21.47
CA LYS A 201 3.38 -1.52 21.59
C LYS A 201 3.37 -2.25 20.25
N ILE A 202 3.03 -1.54 19.17
CA ILE A 202 3.13 -2.05 17.79
C ILE A 202 4.55 -2.52 17.51
N GLY A 203 5.55 -1.70 17.84
CA GLY A 203 6.97 -2.03 17.68
C GLY A 203 7.37 -3.31 18.43
N MET A 204 6.86 -3.54 19.63
CA MET A 204 7.10 -4.79 20.36
C MET A 204 6.48 -6.00 19.64
N GLY A 205 5.25 -5.86 19.15
CA GLY A 205 4.54 -6.94 18.45
C GLY A 205 5.18 -7.36 17.13
N ILE A 206 5.78 -6.43 16.39
CA ILE A 206 6.51 -6.73 15.15
C ILE A 206 7.98 -7.13 15.36
N GLY A 207 8.44 -7.27 16.61
CA GLY A 207 9.81 -7.70 16.91
C GLY A 207 10.87 -6.59 16.96
N ALA A 208 10.51 -5.31 16.90
CA ALA A 208 11.48 -4.21 16.95
C ALA A 208 12.30 -4.22 18.26
N ALA A 209 11.67 -4.62 19.37
CA ALA A 209 12.35 -4.75 20.67
C ALA A 209 13.54 -5.72 20.64
N LYS A 210 13.45 -6.82 19.89
CA LYS A 210 14.53 -7.82 19.76
C LYS A 210 15.75 -7.23 19.04
N SER A 211 15.52 -6.29 18.13
CA SER A 211 16.57 -5.63 17.37
C SER A 211 17.22 -4.43 18.09
N GLY A 212 16.70 -4.03 19.26
CA GLY A 212 17.09 -2.79 19.95
C GLY A 212 16.72 -1.51 19.20
N ARG A 213 16.00 -1.61 18.07
CA ARG A 213 15.62 -0.45 17.25
C ARG A 213 14.29 0.11 17.71
N LYS A 214 14.22 1.43 17.81
CA LYS A 214 12.99 2.17 18.10
C LYS A 214 12.38 2.65 16.78
N LEU A 215 11.10 2.33 16.59
CA LEU A 215 10.32 2.91 15.49
C LEU A 215 10.29 4.43 15.63
N HIS A 216 10.43 5.14 14.51
CA HIS A 216 10.26 6.58 14.44
C HIS A 216 9.24 6.93 13.37
N VAL A 217 8.63 8.10 13.51
CA VAL A 217 7.55 8.55 12.65
C VAL A 217 7.89 9.95 12.15
N HIS A 218 7.78 10.12 10.83
CA HIS A 218 7.88 11.40 10.17
C HIS A 218 6.64 11.64 9.33
N PHE A 219 6.27 12.90 9.12
CA PHE A 219 5.31 13.22 8.08
C PHE A 219 5.89 12.85 6.71
N ALA A 220 5.06 12.24 5.88
CA ALA A 220 5.43 12.00 4.51
C ALA A 220 5.54 13.32 3.74
N HIS A 221 6.53 13.41 2.86
CA HIS A 221 6.68 14.57 1.98
C HIS A 221 5.55 14.64 0.93
N MET A 222 4.97 13.48 0.59
CA MET A 222 3.82 13.37 -0.30
C MET A 222 2.55 13.22 0.53
N GLN A 223 1.69 14.23 0.49
CA GLN A 223 0.34 14.14 1.04
C GLN A 223 -0.60 13.66 -0.07
N VAL A 224 -1.26 12.53 0.15
CA VAL A 224 -2.30 12.03 -0.76
C VAL A 224 -3.54 12.88 -0.52
N ARG A 225 -3.62 14.07 -1.13
CA ARG A 225 -4.81 14.92 -1.00
C ARG A 225 -5.94 14.32 -1.85
N ALA A 226 -7.00 13.89 -1.18
CA ALA A 226 -8.31 13.69 -1.77
C ALA A 226 -8.89 15.06 -2.17
N THR A 227 -8.52 15.59 -3.34
CA THR A 227 -9.21 16.75 -3.90
C THR A 227 -10.57 16.32 -4.43
N SER A 228 -11.61 16.89 -3.85
CA SER A 228 -13.01 16.84 -4.25
C SER A 228 -13.23 17.08 -5.75
N GLN A 229 -14.16 16.31 -6.30
CA GLN A 229 -14.81 16.45 -7.61
C GLN A 229 -14.77 17.87 -8.21
N GLY A 230 -14.02 18.06 -9.30
CA GLY A 230 -14.07 19.28 -10.11
C GLY A 230 -12.74 19.62 -10.79
N ASN A 231 -12.50 19.07 -11.99
CA ASN A 231 -11.49 19.48 -12.96
C ASN A 231 -10.11 19.88 -12.40
N PHE A 232 -9.47 18.97 -11.67
CA PHE A 232 -8.03 19.05 -11.40
C PHE A 232 -7.25 18.22 -12.43
N THR A 233 -7.46 18.52 -13.70
CA THR A 233 -6.54 18.13 -14.77
C THR A 233 -5.37 19.12 -14.72
N GLU A 234 -4.15 18.60 -14.76
CA GLU A 234 -2.96 19.39 -15.12
C GLU A 234 -2.33 20.26 -14.01
N ARG A 235 -1.80 19.60 -12.97
CA ARG A 235 -0.48 19.91 -12.36
C ARG A 235 -0.05 18.77 -11.44
N ARG A 236 0.96 18.02 -11.92
CA ARG A 236 1.68 16.86 -11.37
C ARG A 236 1.40 16.53 -9.89
N GLN A 237 0.54 15.53 -9.67
CA GLN A 237 0.69 14.63 -8.53
C GLN A 237 1.57 13.47 -9.00
N LEU A 238 2.81 13.40 -8.51
CA LEU A 238 3.65 12.22 -8.68
C LEU A 238 3.06 11.15 -7.76
N THR A 239 2.52 10.09 -8.33
CA THR A 239 2.18 8.90 -7.55
C THR A 239 3.48 8.16 -7.23
N VAL A 240 3.47 7.27 -6.23
CA VAL A 240 4.65 6.48 -5.81
C VAL A 240 5.30 5.68 -6.97
N TYR A 241 4.59 5.53 -8.09
CA TYR A 241 5.14 4.93 -9.30
C TYR A 241 6.15 5.83 -10.04
N ASP A 242 6.08 7.15 -9.91
CA ASP A 242 7.00 8.08 -10.58
C ASP A 242 8.32 8.30 -9.81
N LEU A 243 8.31 8.12 -8.48
CA LEU A 243 9.51 8.28 -7.64
C LEU A 243 10.41 7.05 -7.61
N LEU A 244 9.87 5.87 -7.92
CA LEU A 244 10.66 4.65 -8.09
C LEU A 244 11.28 4.57 -9.50
N ASP A 245 10.74 5.30 -10.49
CA ASP A 245 11.27 5.34 -11.86
C ASP A 245 12.42 6.35 -12.03
N LEU A 246 12.42 7.45 -11.24
CA LEU A 246 13.51 8.44 -11.25
C LEU A 246 14.79 7.96 -10.56
N ALA A 247 14.72 6.96 -9.68
CA ALA A 247 15.89 6.36 -9.03
C ALA A 247 16.58 5.28 -9.89
N SER A 248 15.96 4.82 -10.97
CA SER A 248 16.51 3.83 -11.90
C SER A 248 17.16 4.43 -13.16
N LEU A 249 17.05 5.74 -13.38
CA LEU A 249 17.48 6.42 -14.61
C LEU A 249 18.92 6.98 -14.59
N HIS A 250 19.72 6.67 -13.57
CA HIS A 250 21.14 7.05 -13.49
C HIS A 250 22.13 5.87 -13.59
N GLY A 251 21.70 4.76 -14.17
CA GLY A 251 22.54 3.59 -14.45
C GLY A 251 22.88 3.43 -15.94
N LEU A 252 23.50 4.44 -16.57
CA LEU A 252 24.15 4.28 -17.87
C LEU A 252 25.55 4.87 -17.80
N LEU A 253 26.56 3.99 -17.74
CA LEU A 253 27.96 4.04 -18.21
C LEU A 253 28.60 2.76 -17.61
N SER A 254 29.25 1.82 -18.29
CA SER A 254 29.60 1.56 -19.69
C SER A 254 29.81 0.03 -19.75
N LEU A 255 29.21 -0.65 -20.71
CA LEU A 255 29.67 -1.97 -21.16
C LEU A 255 30.40 -1.73 -22.47
N ASP A 256 31.69 -1.39 -22.38
CA ASP A 256 32.57 -1.65 -23.51
C ASP A 256 32.91 -3.14 -23.46
N SER A 257 32.29 -3.82 -24.42
CA SER A 257 32.67 -5.15 -24.84
C SER A 257 33.91 -4.97 -25.70
N ASP A 258 35.03 -5.57 -25.30
CA ASP A 258 36.04 -5.94 -26.28
C ASP A 258 36.39 -7.41 -26.13
N LEU A 259 35.97 -8.12 -27.16
CA LEU A 259 36.19 -9.51 -27.46
C LEU A 259 37.26 -9.51 -28.57
N ALA A 260 38.47 -9.94 -28.25
CA ALA A 260 39.48 -10.37 -29.23
C ALA A 260 40.19 -11.56 -28.60
N VAL A 261 39.86 -12.81 -28.98
CA VAL A 261 40.45 -13.53 -30.12
C VAL A 261 41.98 -13.47 -30.10
N ALA A 262 42.60 -14.35 -29.32
CA ALA A 262 43.71 -15.23 -29.69
C ALA A 262 43.98 -16.20 -28.53
#